data_AF-A0A5C9DQ96-F1
#
_entry.id   AF-A0A5C9DQ96-F1
#
_cell.length_a   1.000
_cell.length_b   1.000
_cell.length_c   1.000
_cell.angle_alpha   90.00
_cell.angle_beta   90.00
_cell.angle_gamma   90.00
#
_symmetry.space_group_name_H-M   'P 1'
#
loop_
_entity.id
_entity.type
_entity.pdbx_description
1 polymer ?
#
loop_
_entity_poly.entity_id
_entity_poly.type
_entity_poly.pdbx_seq_one_letter_code
_entity_poly.pdbx_strand_id
1 'polypeptide(L)'
;MKYKVALMCSEKDPLECHRNILVAHELVKRGSRISHILADGTIEAYEETTKRLLDTFDLKLDDMFRTNEEIIEEAYSRQSERIAFVAEELYGGTWPINDGLPITGATE
;
A
#
# COMPACT_ATOMS: atom_id res chain seq x y z
N MET A 1 -13.44 22.52 -15.67
CA MET A 1 -14.14 21.38 -15.05
C MET A 1 -13.24 20.77 -13.99
N LYS A 2 -13.78 20.49 -12.80
CA LYS A 2 -13.07 19.75 -11.74
C LYS A 2 -13.55 18.29 -11.82
N TYR A 3 -12.65 17.37 -12.15
CA TYR A 3 -12.98 15.94 -12.24
C TYR A 3 -13.16 15.36 -10.84
N LYS A 4 -14.12 14.45 -10.68
CA LYS A 4 -14.21 13.56 -9.52
C LYS A 4 -13.68 12.19 -9.97
N VAL A 5 -12.56 11.78 -9.41
CA VAL A 5 -11.89 10.53 -9.76
C VAL A 5 -12.22 9.50 -8.69
N ALA A 6 -12.61 8.29 -9.11
CA ALA A 6 -12.74 7.14 -8.24
C ALA A 6 -11.73 6.08 -8.71
N LEU A 7 -10.91 5.59 -7.79
CA LEU A 7 -10.01 4.47 -8.02
C LEU A 7 -10.63 3.24 -7.36
N MET A 8 -10.99 2.24 -8.16
CA MET A 8 -11.56 1.00 -7.63
C MET A 8 -10.47 0.19 -6.91
N CYS A 9 -10.81 -0.54 -5.85
CA CYS A 9 -9.98 -1.56 -5.19
C CYS A 9 -10.74 -2.90 -5.12
N SER A 10 -10.03 -4.04 -5.07
CA SER A 10 -10.66 -5.37 -4.93
C SER A 10 -10.80 -5.79 -3.46
N GLU A 11 -10.01 -5.17 -2.60
CA GLU A 11 -9.88 -5.45 -1.18
C GLU A 11 -10.89 -4.61 -0.37
N LYS A 12 -11.46 -5.21 0.68
CA LYS A 12 -12.49 -4.59 1.53
C LYS A 12 -11.94 -3.52 2.46
N ASP A 13 -10.69 -3.71 2.91
CA ASP A 13 -10.00 -2.81 3.83
C ASP A 13 -8.90 -2.06 3.05
N PRO A 14 -8.84 -0.72 3.12
CA PRO A 14 -7.76 0.07 2.54
C PRO A 14 -6.37 -0.36 2.99
N LEU A 15 -6.19 -0.88 4.21
CA LEU A 15 -4.88 -1.34 4.67
C LEU A 15 -4.43 -2.62 3.96
N GLU A 16 -5.36 -3.46 3.50
CA GLU A 16 -5.05 -4.67 2.72
C GLU A 16 -4.99 -4.39 1.20
N CYS A 17 -5.30 -3.16 0.78
CA CYS A 17 -5.36 -2.75 -0.62
C CYS A 17 -4.00 -2.18 -1.08
N HIS A 18 -3.31 -2.87 -2.00
CA HIS A 18 -2.05 -2.35 -2.59
C HIS A 18 -2.24 -0.98 -3.25
N ARG A 19 -3.41 -0.70 -3.83
CA ARG A 19 -3.71 0.60 -4.46
C ARG A 19 -3.76 1.71 -3.42
N ASN A 20 -4.17 1.43 -2.18
CA ASN A 20 -4.08 2.41 -1.12
C ASN A 20 -2.62 2.59 -0.67
N ILE A 21 -1.97 1.47 -0.34
CA ILE A 21 -0.60 1.47 0.22
C ILE A 21 0.42 2.12 -0.73
N LEU A 22 0.26 1.97 -2.03
CA LEU A 22 1.20 2.51 -3.02
C LEU A 22 0.65 3.76 -3.71
N VAL A 23 -0.52 3.66 -4.36
CA VAL A 23 -1.01 4.72 -5.26
C VAL A 23 -1.65 5.86 -4.48
N ALA A 24 -2.55 5.57 -3.55
CA ALA A 24 -3.23 6.61 -2.77
C ALA A 24 -2.22 7.38 -1.90
N HIS A 25 -1.29 6.67 -1.27
CA HIS A 25 -0.19 7.27 -0.51
C HIS A 25 0.58 8.31 -1.33
N GLU A 26 1.04 7.94 -2.53
CA GLU A 26 1.76 8.85 -3.43
C GLU A 26 0.89 10.01 -3.93
N LEU A 27 -0.39 9.78 -4.18
CA LEU A 27 -1.33 10.84 -4.57
C LEU A 27 -1.54 11.88 -3.46
N VAL A 28 -1.58 11.46 -2.20
CA VAL A 28 -1.67 12.35 -1.04
C VAL A 28 -0.40 13.17 -0.87
N LYS A 29 0.77 12.55 -1.04
CA LYS A 29 2.07 13.27 -1.07
C LYS A 29 2.11 14.37 -2.14
N ARG A 30 1.37 14.18 -3.24
CA ARG A 30 1.21 15.18 -4.32
C ARG A 30 0.08 16.18 -4.08
N GLY A 31 -0.53 16.19 -2.89
CA GLY A 31 -1.56 17.15 -2.49
C GLY A 31 -3.00 16.74 -2.82
N SER A 32 -3.24 15.48 -3.22
CA SER A 32 -4.61 14.98 -3.41
C SER A 32 -5.27 14.70 -2.07
N ARG A 33 -6.55 15.03 -1.94
CA ARG A 33 -7.37 14.56 -0.81
C ARG A 33 -8.06 13.27 -1.21
N ILE A 34 -7.93 12.24 -0.37
CA ILE A 34 -8.46 10.90 -0.61
C ILE A 34 -9.39 10.52 0.53
N SER A 35 -10.44 9.78 0.18
CA SER A 35 -11.31 9.11 1.14
C SER A 35 -11.62 7.72 0.61
N HIS A 36 -11.71 6.75 1.51
CA HIS A 36 -12.01 5.37 1.20
C HIS A 36 -13.48 5.09 1.44
N ILE A 37 -14.09 4.33 0.54
CA ILE A 37 -15.44 3.78 0.75
C ILE A 37 -15.23 2.38 1.31
N LEU A 38 -15.59 2.17 2.58
CA LEU A 38 -15.47 0.89 3.25
C LEU A 38 -16.58 -0.08 2.82
N ALA A 39 -16.43 -1.36 3.18
CA ALA A 39 -17.35 -2.43 2.76
C ALA A 39 -18.79 -2.24 3.28
N ASP A 40 -18.98 -1.49 4.36
CA ASP A 40 -20.30 -1.13 4.90
C ASP A 40 -20.87 0.16 4.27
N GLY A 41 -20.16 0.76 3.31
CA GLY A 41 -20.52 2.00 2.63
C GLY A 41 -20.14 3.27 3.39
N THR A 42 -19.49 3.16 4.56
CA THR A 42 -18.99 4.34 5.28
C THR A 42 -17.77 4.94 4.57
N ILE A 43 -17.52 6.21 4.85
CA ILE A 43 -16.39 6.94 4.30
C ILE A 43 -15.33 7.10 5.38
N GLU A 44 -14.12 6.66 5.10
CA GLU A 44 -12.95 6.84 5.96
C GLU A 44 -12.01 7.85 5.30
N ALA A 45 -11.59 8.87 6.06
CA ALA A 45 -10.58 9.81 5.59
C ALA A 45 -9.20 9.15 5.55
N TYR A 46 -8.35 9.56 4.62
CA TYR A 46 -6.99 9.00 4.50
C TYR A 46 -6.18 9.12 5.80
N GLU A 47 -6.39 10.19 6.57
CA GLU A 47 -5.76 10.40 7.88
C GLU A 47 -6.21 9.36 8.92
N GLU A 48 -7.46 8.90 8.88
CA GLU A 48 -7.99 7.85 9.76
C GLU A 48 -7.39 6.49 9.38
N THR A 49 -7.32 6.19 8.08
CA THR A 49 -6.62 5.01 7.57
C THR A 49 -5.15 5.02 7.99
N THR A 50 -4.46 6.16 7.86
CA THR A 50 -3.05 6.32 8.25
C THR A 50 -2.87 6.11 9.75
N LYS A 51 -3.78 6.64 10.58
CA LYS A 51 -3.75 6.42 12.02
C LYS A 51 -3.87 4.94 12.38
N ARG A 52 -4.83 4.23 11.80
CA ARG A 52 -4.98 2.77 11.99
C ARG A 52 -3.73 2.00 11.55
N LEU A 53 -3.06 2.46 10.49
CA LEU A 53 -1.81 1.86 10.03
C LEU A 53 -0.67 2.05 11.04
N LEU A 54 -0.52 3.25 11.59
CA LEU A 54 0.45 3.55 12.65
C LEU A 54 0.20 2.69 13.89
N ASP A 55 -1.06 2.59 14.32
CA ASP A 55 -1.49 1.76 15.45
C ASP A 55 -1.15 0.28 15.22
N THR A 56 -1.20 -0.20 13.97
CA THR A 56 -0.86 -1.60 13.59
C THR A 56 0.62 -1.92 13.85
N PHE A 57 1.52 -0.95 13.76
CA PHE A 57 2.96 -1.13 13.95
C PHE A 57 3.50 -0.52 15.25
N ASP A 58 2.61 -0.05 16.13
CA ASP A 58 2.95 0.67 17.37
C ASP A 58 3.87 1.88 17.10
N LEU A 59 3.62 2.58 16.00
CA LEU A 59 4.36 3.79 15.60
C LEU A 59 3.64 5.03 16.11
N LYS A 60 4.37 5.97 16.70
CA LYS A 60 3.82 7.21 17.26
C LYS A 60 4.40 8.43 16.56
N LEU A 61 3.56 9.43 16.33
CA LEU A 61 3.95 10.67 15.65
C LEU A 61 4.72 11.66 16.55
N ASP A 62 4.83 11.41 17.86
CA ASP A 62 5.54 12.28 18.81
C ASP A 62 6.99 11.83 19.06
N ASP A 63 7.62 11.19 18.07
CA ASP A 63 9.01 10.74 18.17
C ASP A 63 9.98 11.93 18.24
N MET A 64 10.96 11.83 19.14
CA MET A 64 11.94 12.91 19.38
C MET A 64 13.01 13.02 18.29
N PHE A 65 13.22 11.97 17.51
CA PHE A 65 14.33 11.84 16.56
C PHE A 65 13.88 11.84 15.11
N ARG A 66 12.60 11.60 14.85
CA ARG A 66 12.04 11.43 13.51
C ARG A 66 10.89 12.38 13.25
N THR A 67 10.72 12.76 12.00
CA THR A 67 9.54 13.53 11.58
C THR A 67 8.32 12.62 11.40
N ASN A 68 7.13 13.21 11.45
CA ASN A 68 5.87 12.49 11.16
C ASN A 68 5.93 11.80 9.80
N GLU A 69 6.49 12.46 8.80
CA GLU A 69 6.66 11.90 7.46
C GLU A 69 7.51 10.64 7.49
N GLU A 70 8.67 10.65 8.17
CA GLU A 70 9.54 9.47 8.28
C GLU A 70 8.84 8.30 8.99
N ILE A 71 7.94 8.58 9.93
CA ILE A 71 7.16 7.58 10.67
C ILE A 71 6.05 6.99 9.81
N ILE A 72 5.35 7.84 9.07
CA ILE A 72 4.33 7.42 8.12
C ILE A 72 4.96 6.59 7.00
N GLU A 73 6.07 7.04 6.39
CA GLU A 73 6.75 6.30 5.32
C GLU A 73 7.20 4.91 5.79
N GLU A 74 7.71 4.78 7.02
CA GLU A 74 8.03 3.47 7.58
C GLU A 74 6.79 2.57 7.68
N ALA A 75 5.67 3.10 8.18
CA ALA A 75 4.43 2.35 8.30
C ALA A 75 3.94 1.83 6.94
N TYR A 76 4.00 2.68 5.90
CA TYR A 76 3.65 2.31 4.53
C TYR A 76 4.64 1.29 3.92
N SER A 77 5.94 1.42 4.19
CA SER A 77 6.95 0.45 3.75
C SER A 77 6.70 -0.93 4.34
N ARG A 78 6.57 -1.01 5.68
CA ARG A 78 6.28 -2.26 6.39
C ARG A 78 5.00 -2.91 5.90
N GLN A 79 3.97 -2.10 5.65
CA GLN A 79 2.71 -2.60 5.14
C GLN A 79 2.82 -3.14 3.72
N SER A 80 3.56 -2.43 2.85
CA SER A 80 3.79 -2.88 1.47
C SER A 80 4.47 -4.25 1.43
N GLU A 81 5.43 -4.48 2.31
CA GLU A 81 6.11 -5.77 2.46
C GLU A 81 5.15 -6.84 3.01
N ARG A 82 4.30 -6.48 3.99
CA ARG A 82 3.36 -7.43 4.62
C ARG A 82 2.30 -7.96 3.66
N ILE A 83 1.78 -7.11 2.77
CA ILE A 83 0.70 -7.49 1.83
C ILE A 83 1.21 -7.88 0.46
N ALA A 84 2.51 -7.69 0.18
CA ALA A 84 3.14 -8.09 -1.07
C ALA A 84 2.85 -9.56 -1.38
N PHE A 85 2.36 -9.81 -2.59
CA PHE A 85 2.16 -11.16 -3.09
C PHE A 85 3.51 -11.85 -3.30
N VAL A 86 3.79 -12.92 -2.54
CA VAL A 86 4.95 -13.80 -2.77
C VAL A 86 4.50 -14.97 -3.66
N ALA A 87 4.88 -14.92 -4.92
CA ALA A 87 4.56 -15.93 -5.93
C ALA A 87 5.37 -17.25 -5.79
N GLU A 88 5.81 -17.62 -4.58
CA GLU A 88 6.64 -18.82 -4.38
C GLU A 88 5.89 -20.12 -4.72
N GLU A 89 4.56 -20.13 -4.55
CA GLU A 89 3.77 -21.36 -4.70
C GLU A 89 3.28 -21.63 -6.14
N LEU A 90 3.34 -20.63 -7.03
CA LEU A 90 2.89 -20.77 -8.43
C LEU A 90 4.01 -21.14 -9.39
N TYR A 91 5.26 -20.92 -9.01
CA TYR A 91 6.43 -21.38 -9.74
C TYR A 91 7.28 -22.19 -8.77
N GLY A 92 7.25 -23.51 -8.88
CA GLY A 92 8.19 -24.41 -8.20
C GLY A 92 9.63 -24.23 -8.70
N GLY A 93 10.13 -23.00 -8.64
CA GLY A 93 11.34 -22.51 -9.28
C GLY A 93 11.43 -20.99 -9.13
N THR A 94 12.58 -20.53 -8.67
CA THR A 94 12.93 -19.13 -8.40
C THR A 94 12.58 -18.20 -9.55
N TRP A 95 11.72 -17.19 -9.29
CA TRP A 95 11.47 -16.10 -10.22
C TRP A 95 12.65 -15.10 -10.20
N PRO A 96 13.12 -14.59 -11.36
CA PRO A 96 14.48 -14.09 -11.50
C PRO A 96 14.54 -12.58 -11.25
N ILE A 97 14.90 -12.20 -10.02
CA ILE A 97 15.61 -10.94 -9.79
C ILE A 97 17.13 -11.16 -9.61
N ASN A 98 17.63 -12.37 -9.83
CA ASN A 98 19.07 -12.67 -9.83
C ASN A 98 19.63 -12.76 -11.26
N ASP A 99 20.51 -11.82 -11.58
CA ASP A 99 21.78 -12.02 -12.31
C ASP A 99 21.76 -12.92 -13.57
N GLY A 100 20.96 -12.54 -14.56
CA GLY A 100 21.37 -12.67 -15.96
C GLY A 100 21.41 -14.06 -16.61
N LEU A 101 20.39 -14.90 -16.45
CA LEU A 101 20.21 -16.09 -17.31
C LEU A 101 18.91 -16.03 -18.12
N PRO A 102 18.92 -16.48 -19.39
CA PRO A 102 17.81 -16.24 -20.32
C PRO A 102 16.61 -17.13 -20.00
N ILE A 103 15.43 -16.51 -19.97
CA ILE A 103 14.14 -17.21 -19.90
C ILE A 103 13.88 -17.93 -21.23
N THR A 104 13.84 -19.26 -21.20
CA THR A 104 13.41 -20.06 -22.34
C THR A 104 12.04 -20.66 -22.06
N GLY A 105 11.07 -20.32 -22.93
CA GLY A 105 9.92 -21.18 -23.22
C GLY A 105 8.68 -20.97 -22.37
N ALA A 106 7.72 -20.24 -22.92
CA ALA A 106 6.30 -20.38 -22.59
C ALA A 106 5.75 -21.67 -23.22
N THR A 107 5.10 -22.52 -22.42
CA THR A 107 4.16 -23.60 -22.79
C THR A 107 3.44 -23.99 -21.49
N GLU A 108 2.13 -24.14 -21.35
CA GLU A 108 0.92 -24.12 -22.20
C GLU A 108 -0.24 -23.66 -21.31
#